data_AF-C0EP05-F1
#
_entry.id   AF-C0EP05-F1
#
_cell.length_a   1.000
_cell.length_b   1.000
_cell.length_c   1.000
_cell.angle_alpha   90.00
_cell.angle_beta   90.00
_cell.angle_gamma   90.00
#
_symmetry.space_group_name_H-M   'P 1'
#
loop_
_entity.id
_entity.type
_entity.pdbx_description
1 polymer ?
#
loop_
_entity_poly.entity_id
_entity_poly.type
_entity_poly.pdbx_seq_one_letter_code
_entity_poly.pdbx_strand_id
1 'polypeptide(L)'
;MFPPLFQSDYINKKPQVLLQSMTKGINGPIKVNGKSYNGFMPATAINDADVAAVATYIMNAFNNGGGTITEADVKKSHGKK
;
A
#
# COMPACT_ATOMS: atom_id res chain seq x y z
N MET A 1 -3.94 -17.27 0.48
CA MET A 1 -2.95 -16.83 -0.53
C MET A 1 -2.86 -15.32 -0.48
N PHE A 2 -1.65 -14.75 -0.44
CA PHE A 2 -1.45 -13.30 -0.30
C PHE A 2 -1.07 -12.66 -1.63
N PRO A 3 -1.52 -11.42 -1.91
CA PRO A 3 -1.12 -10.69 -3.11
C PRO A 3 0.38 -10.35 -3.07
N PRO A 4 1.08 -10.39 -4.22
CA PRO A 4 2.49 -10.01 -4.28
C PRO A 4 2.65 -8.48 -4.18
N LEU A 5 3.75 -8.07 -3.55
CA LEU A 5 4.19 -6.67 -3.57
C LEU A 5 5.12 -6.38 -4.75
N PHE A 6 5.82 -7.39 -5.28
CA PHE A 6 6.70 -7.27 -6.44
C PHE A 6 5.93 -6.96 -7.72
N GLN A 7 6.32 -5.88 -8.41
CA GLN A 7 5.70 -5.37 -9.64
C GLN A 7 4.17 -5.41 -9.56
N SER A 8 3.62 -4.92 -8.45
CA SER A 8 2.19 -4.98 -8.18
C SER A 8 1.49 -3.85 -8.93
N ASP A 9 0.65 -4.18 -9.93
CA ASP A 9 -0.12 -3.18 -10.66
C ASP A 9 -1.08 -2.38 -9.77
N TYR A 10 -1.54 -3.01 -8.68
CA TYR A 10 -2.35 -2.42 -7.62
C TYR A 10 -1.61 -1.27 -6.95
N ILE A 11 -0.30 -1.43 -6.67
CA ILE A 11 0.54 -0.41 -6.03
C ILE A 11 1.06 0.59 -7.06
N ASN A 12 1.69 0.10 -8.14
CA ASN A 12 2.37 0.90 -9.17
C ASN A 12 1.49 2.01 -9.74
N LYS A 13 0.23 1.71 -10.04
CA LYS A 13 -0.69 2.67 -10.67
C LYS A 13 -1.20 3.72 -9.68
N LYS A 14 -1.19 3.42 -8.39
CA LYS A 14 -1.82 4.23 -7.35
C LYS A 14 -1.10 4.07 -6.00
N PRO A 15 0.05 4.71 -5.76
CA PRO A 15 0.80 4.57 -4.50
C PRO A 15 -0.03 4.84 -3.23
N GLN A 16 -1.09 5.65 -3.35
CA GLN A 16 -2.06 5.91 -2.28
C GLN A 16 -2.78 4.66 -1.76
N VAL A 17 -3.00 3.64 -2.60
CA VAL A 17 -3.67 2.40 -2.14
C VAL A 17 -2.76 1.62 -1.19
N LEU A 18 -1.44 1.72 -1.34
CA LEU A 18 -0.49 1.10 -0.42
C LEU A 18 -0.62 1.72 0.98
N LEU A 19 -0.72 3.06 1.04
CA LEU A 19 -0.91 3.77 2.32
C LEU A 19 -2.23 3.40 2.97
N GLN A 20 -3.33 3.42 2.20
CA GLN A 20 -4.65 3.04 2.70
C GLN A 20 -4.69 1.58 3.16
N SER A 21 -4.00 0.68 2.46
CA SER A 21 -3.94 -0.74 2.84
C SER A 21 -3.27 -0.95 4.20
N MET A 22 -2.24 -0.17 4.52
CA MET A 22 -1.56 -0.24 5.83
C MET A 22 -2.39 0.43 6.94
N THR A 23 -2.98 1.59 6.67
CA THR A 23 -3.66 2.39 7.71
C THR A 23 -5.10 1.96 7.97
N LYS A 24 -5.81 1.45 6.95
CA LYS A 24 -7.23 1.04 7.04
C LYS A 24 -7.42 -0.46 6.88
N GLY A 25 -6.39 -1.19 6.46
CA GLY A 25 -6.52 -2.59 6.08
C GLY A 25 -7.20 -2.77 4.73
N ILE A 26 -7.40 -4.03 4.36
CA ILE A 26 -8.15 -4.45 3.17
C ILE A 26 -9.15 -5.51 3.61
N ASN A 27 -10.40 -5.38 3.17
CA ASN A 27 -11.38 -6.43 3.32
C ASN A 27 -12.12 -6.66 2.00
N GLY A 28 -12.14 -7.89 1.53
CA GLY A 28 -12.88 -8.30 0.35
C GLY A 28 -12.01 -8.49 -0.90
N PRO A 29 -12.66 -8.61 -2.08
CA PRO A 29 -11.99 -9.00 -3.31
C PRO A 29 -11.20 -7.83 -3.93
N ILE A 30 -9.93 -8.10 -4.23
CA ILE A 30 -9.04 -7.24 -5.02
C ILE A 30 -8.44 -8.03 -6.18
N LYS A 31 -7.90 -7.31 -7.17
CA LYS A 31 -7.17 -7.89 -8.29
C LYS A 31 -5.76 -7.32 -8.31
N VAL A 32 -4.76 -8.21 -8.31
CA VAL A 32 -3.35 -7.87 -8.37
C VAL A 32 -2.69 -8.71 -9.47
N ASN A 33 -2.08 -8.05 -10.45
CA ASN A 33 -1.40 -8.69 -11.58
C ASN A 33 -2.27 -9.73 -12.29
N GLY A 34 -3.53 -9.39 -12.55
CA GLY A 34 -4.47 -10.28 -13.23
C GLY A 34 -5.14 -11.33 -12.34
N LYS A 35 -4.64 -11.57 -11.12
CA LYS A 35 -5.15 -12.59 -10.19
C LYS A 35 -6.07 -11.99 -9.15
N SER A 36 -7.16 -12.68 -8.86
CA SER A 36 -8.11 -12.28 -7.82
C SER A 36 -7.65 -12.78 -6.45
N TYR A 37 -7.72 -11.90 -5.46
CA TYR A 37 -7.46 -12.20 -4.06
C TYR A 37 -8.66 -11.74 -3.26
N ASN A 38 -9.24 -12.61 -2.44
CA ASN A 38 -10.31 -12.25 -1.53
C ASN A 38 -9.85 -12.62 -0.13
N GLY A 39 -9.57 -11.61 0.68
CA GLY A 39 -8.97 -11.83 1.98
C GLY A 39 -9.15 -10.64 2.90
N PHE A 40 -8.56 -10.78 4.07
CA PHE A 40 -8.57 -9.79 5.12
C PHE A 40 -7.13 -9.42 5.47
N MET A 41 -6.80 -8.15 5.31
CA MET A 41 -5.58 -7.53 5.79
C MET A 41 -6.00 -6.55 6.91
N PRO A 42 -5.67 -6.82 8.18
CA PRO A 42 -5.98 -5.90 9.26
C PRO A 42 -5.18 -4.60 9.09
N ALA A 43 -5.76 -3.49 9.56
CA ALA A 43 -5.03 -2.24 9.71
C ALA A 43 -3.89 -2.43 10.72
N THR A 44 -2.73 -1.88 10.41
CA THR A 44 -1.56 -1.91 11.30
C THR A 44 -1.48 -0.61 12.09
N ALA A 45 -1.38 -0.72 13.42
CA ALA A 45 -1.18 0.42 14.31
C ALA A 45 0.30 0.84 14.30
N ILE A 46 0.72 1.49 13.22
CA ILE A 46 2.05 2.06 13.03
C ILE A 46 1.93 3.58 12.83
N ASN A 47 2.96 4.33 13.22
CA ASN A 47 2.95 5.78 13.10
C ASN A 47 3.18 6.23 11.64
N ASP A 48 2.85 7.48 11.32
CA ASP A 48 2.92 8.00 9.94
C ASP A 48 4.35 7.96 9.36
N ALA A 49 5.39 8.11 10.20
CA ALA A 49 6.79 8.07 9.77
C ALA A 49 7.19 6.66 9.33
N ASP A 50 6.81 5.64 10.10
CA ASP A 50 7.04 4.24 9.77
C ASP A 50 6.25 3.83 8.52
N VAL A 51 4.99 4.28 8.39
CA VAL A 51 4.19 4.07 7.18
C VAL A 51 4.91 4.64 5.96
N ALA A 52 5.43 5.87 6.05
CA ALA A 52 6.13 6.52 4.95
C ALA A 52 7.43 5.80 4.59
N ALA A 53 8.22 5.38 5.58
CA ALA A 53 9.46 4.65 5.38
C ALA A 53 9.22 3.27 4.74
N VAL A 54 8.25 2.50 5.26
CA VAL A 54 7.88 1.19 4.72
C VAL A 54 7.32 1.32 3.31
N ALA A 55 6.43 2.29 3.07
CA ALA A 55 5.89 2.52 1.73
C ALA A 55 6.99 2.88 0.73
N THR A 56 7.91 3.76 1.10
CA THR A 56 9.08 4.13 0.29
C THR A 56 9.95 2.91 0.00
N TYR A 57 10.24 2.09 1.01
CA TYR A 57 10.98 0.85 0.83
C TYR A 57 10.25 -0.07 -0.15
N ILE A 58 8.94 -0.26 0.00
CA ILE A 58 8.16 -1.13 -0.89
C ILE A 58 8.19 -0.61 -2.33
N MET A 59 8.09 0.70 -2.53
CA MET A 59 8.11 1.31 -3.86
C MET A 59 9.44 1.06 -4.58
N ASN A 60 10.56 1.14 -3.86
CA ASN A 60 11.91 1.01 -4.42
C ASN A 60 12.41 -0.43 -4.50
N ALA A 61 12.20 -1.24 -3.46
CA ALA A 61 12.73 -2.61 -3.38
C ALA A 61 11.96 -3.61 -4.26
N PHE A 62 10.68 -3.35 -4.53
CA PHE A 62 9.81 -4.29 -5.26
C PHE A 62 9.49 -3.86 -6.69
N ASN A 63 10.29 -2.96 -7.26
CA ASN A 63 10.13 -2.46 -8.64
C ASN A 63 8.74 -1.88 -8.93
N ASN A 64 8.23 -1.08 -7.99
CA ASN A 64 6.92 -0.43 -8.08
C ASN A 64 7.04 1.05 -8.50
N GLY A 65 7.95 1.35 -9.43
CA GLY A 65 8.14 2.71 -9.96
C GLY A 65 8.96 3.64 -9.05
N GLY A 66 9.31 3.19 -7.84
CA GLY A 66 10.19 3.92 -6.93
C GLY A 66 9.60 5.24 -6.40
N GLY A 67 10.49 6.14 -6.01
CA GLY A 67 10.13 7.45 -5.45
C GLY A 67 10.10 7.46 -3.93
N THR A 68 9.62 8.57 -3.37
CA THR A 68 9.64 8.83 -1.92
C THR A 68 8.24 9.18 -1.45
N ILE A 69 7.77 8.47 -0.42
CA ILE A 69 6.56 8.80 0.32
C ILE A 69 6.97 9.56 1.58
N THR A 70 6.33 10.70 1.83
CA THR A 70 6.57 11.49 3.05
C THR A 70 5.46 11.30 4.07
N GLU A 71 5.73 11.64 5.34
CA GLU A 71 4.69 11.69 6.38
C GLU A 71 3.51 12.59 5.99
N ALA A 72 3.76 13.68 5.26
CA ALA A 72 2.71 14.56 4.80
C ALA A 72 1.77 13.87 3.80
N ASP A 73 2.28 12.95 2.99
CA ASP A 73 1.47 12.15 2.07
C ASP A 73 0.62 11.13 2.83
N VAL A 74 1.18 10.50 3.88
CA VAL A 74 0.44 9.62 4.77
C VAL A 74 -0.70 10.37 5.47
N LYS A 75 -0.41 11.56 6.01
CA LYS A 75 -1.43 12.42 6.65
C LYS A 75 -2.56 12.80 5.70
N LYS A 76 -2.25 13.11 4.44
CA LYS A 76 -3.26 13.36 3.40
C LYS A 76 -4.09 12.12 3.07
N SER A 77 -3.51 10.93 3.18
CA SER A 77 -4.21 9.67 2.88
C SER A 77 -5.28 9.32 3.93
N HIS A 78 -5.11 9.75 5.19
CA HIS A 78 -6.11 9.58 6.26
C HIS A 78 -7.44 10.27 5.95
N GLY A 79 -7.39 11.45 5.33
CA GLY A 79 -8.57 12.28 5.02
C GLY A 79 -9.36 11.88 3.77
N LYS A 80 -8.82 11.03 2.90
CA LYS A 80 -9.52 10.54 1.70
C LYS A 80 -10.33 9.30 2.06
N LYS A 81 -11.65 9.45 2.16
CA LYS A 81 -12.64 8.37 2.26
C LYS A 81 -12.89 7.74 0.90
#